data_AF-A0A0Q7BT30-F1
#
_entry.id   AF-A0A0Q7BT30-F1
#
_cell.length_a   1.000
_cell.length_b   1.000
_cell.length_c   1.000
_cell.angle_alpha   90.00
_cell.angle_beta   90.00
_cell.angle_gamma   90.00
#
_symmetry.space_group_name_H-M   'P 1'
#
loop_
_entity.id
_entity.type
_entity.pdbx_description
1 polymer ?
#
loop_
_entity_poly.entity_id
_entity_poly.type
_entity_poly.pdbx_seq_one_letter_code
_entity_poly.pdbx_strand_id
1 'polypeptide(L)'
;MQCSRRGCPNTPFRKIARSIHEGARETARFIAKTPEYSQSRRERKKVEMLFAHLKRIMKLDGLRLRGLSGAQDEFLLAATAQNLRRMAKWLMPIEGDAQMRIA
;
A
#
# COMPACT_ATOMS: atom_id res chain seq x y z
N MET A 1 -18.81 -38.63 26.71
CA MET A 1 -19.10 -37.27 26.19
C MET A 1 -19.90 -37.41 24.90
N GLN A 2 -21.19 -37.06 24.91
CA GLN A 2 -22.10 -37.19 23.76
C GLN A 2 -22.37 -35.82 23.15
N CYS A 3 -22.00 -35.65 21.88
CA CYS A 3 -22.22 -34.44 21.09
C CYS A 3 -23.72 -34.30 20.77
N SER A 4 -24.35 -33.19 21.20
CA SER A 4 -25.78 -32.90 21.04
C SER A 4 -26.16 -32.72 19.56
N ARG A 5 -27.27 -33.37 19.15
CA ARG A 5 -27.74 -33.65 17.77
C ARG A 5 -27.94 -32.46 16.80
N ARG A 6 -27.62 -31.21 17.15
CA ARG A 6 -27.90 -30.03 16.31
C ARG A 6 -26.66 -29.30 15.74
N GLY A 7 -25.48 -29.92 15.77
CA GLY A 7 -24.29 -29.32 15.17
C GLY A 7 -23.07 -30.23 15.00
N CYS A 8 -23.22 -31.55 15.16
CA CYS A 8 -22.10 -32.48 15.04
C CYS A 8 -21.86 -32.80 13.55
N PRO A 9 -20.66 -32.60 13.00
CA PRO A 9 -20.37 -32.89 11.59
C PRO A 9 -20.59 -34.38 11.31
N ASN A 10 -21.31 -34.70 10.23
CA ASN A 10 -21.72 -36.06 9.83
C ASN A 10 -20.57 -37.03 9.47
N THR A 11 -19.31 -36.60 9.57
CA THR A 11 -18.14 -37.39 9.19
C THR A 11 -17.29 -37.73 10.41
N PRO A 12 -16.85 -38.98 10.59
CA PRO A 12 -16.08 -39.43 11.77
C PRO A 12 -14.71 -38.75 11.89
N PHE A 13 -14.20 -38.18 10.80
CA PHE A 13 -12.99 -37.38 10.76
C PHE A 13 -13.19 -36.10 9.95
N ARG A 14 -12.48 -35.04 10.34
CA ARG A 14 -12.49 -33.75 9.64
C ARG A 14 -11.57 -33.82 8.42
N LYS A 15 -12.12 -33.68 7.21
CA LYS A 15 -11.32 -33.44 6.00
C LYS A 15 -11.05 -31.94 5.86
N ILE A 16 -9.78 -31.56 5.80
CA ILE A 16 -9.37 -30.17 5.52
C ILE A 16 -8.70 -30.17 4.15
N ALA A 17 -9.37 -29.59 3.15
CA ALA A 17 -8.74 -29.34 1.86
C ALA A 17 -7.71 -28.23 2.03
N ARG A 18 -6.42 -28.59 2.06
CA ARG A 18 -5.31 -27.64 2.06
C ARG A 18 -4.78 -27.45 0.64
N SER A 19 -4.30 -26.25 0.33
CA SER A 19 -3.62 -26.00 -0.94
C SER A 19 -2.29 -26.76 -0.98
N ILE A 20 -1.88 -27.21 -2.16
CA ILE A 20 -0.52 -27.73 -2.39
C ILE A 20 0.57 -26.72 -2.00
N HIS A 21 0.27 -25.42 -2.01
CA HIS A 21 1.20 -24.34 -1.64
C HIS A 21 1.02 -23.85 -0.20
N GLU A 22 0.38 -24.63 0.68
CA GLU A 22 0.10 -24.18 2.04
C GLU A 22 1.38 -23.85 2.82
N GLY A 23 2.48 -24.58 2.62
CA GLY A 23 3.77 -24.26 3.26
C GLY A 23 4.30 -22.88 2.90
N ALA A 24 4.17 -22.47 1.62
CA ALA A 24 4.55 -21.12 1.19
C ALA A 24 3.63 -20.06 1.81
N ARG A 25 2.33 -20.34 1.93
CA ARG A 25 1.37 -19.45 2.59
C ARG A 25 1.63 -19.30 4.08
N GLU A 26 1.95 -20.39 4.78
CA GLU A 26 2.32 -20.36 6.20
C GLU A 26 3.59 -19.53 6.42
N THR A 27 4.59 -19.70 5.56
CA THR A 27 5.81 -18.86 5.56
C THR A 27 5.47 -17.38 5.38
N ALA A 28 4.62 -17.04 4.39
CA ALA A 28 4.19 -15.67 4.18
C ALA A 28 3.40 -15.10 5.37
N ARG A 29 2.53 -15.89 6.02
CA ARG A 29 1.80 -15.49 7.24
C ARG A 29 2.73 -15.29 8.42
N PHE A 30 3.79 -16.09 8.55
CA PHE A 30 4.80 -15.93 9.59
C PHE A 30 5.55 -14.61 9.40
N ILE A 31 6.08 -14.36 8.19
CA ILE A 31 6.75 -13.11 7.83
C ILE A 31 5.81 -11.92 8.08
N ALA A 32 4.53 -12.04 7.76
CA ALA A 32 3.57 -10.95 7.93
C ALA A 32 3.41 -10.46 9.39
N LYS A 33 3.75 -11.30 10.38
CA LYS A 33 3.69 -10.95 11.81
C LYS A 33 4.96 -10.31 12.34
N THR A 34 6.04 -10.31 11.55
CA THR A 34 7.33 -9.77 11.98
C THR A 34 7.31 -8.23 12.02
N PRO A 35 8.02 -7.60 12.96
CA PRO A 35 8.13 -6.15 13.01
C PRO A 35 8.84 -5.57 11.77
N GLU A 36 9.81 -6.29 11.20
CA GLU A 36 10.54 -5.90 9.99
C GLU A 36 9.59 -5.81 8.79
N TYR A 37 8.66 -6.76 8.66
CA TYR A 37 7.64 -6.69 7.61
C TYR A 37 6.71 -5.50 7.82
N SER A 38 6.33 -5.18 9.06
CA SER A 38 5.52 -3.99 9.35
C SER A 38 6.23 -2.70 8.91
N GLN A 39 7.53 -2.58 9.18
CA GLN A 39 8.35 -1.47 8.73
C GLN A 39 8.40 -1.39 7.20
N SER A 40 8.81 -2.48 6.54
CA SER A 40 8.89 -2.56 5.08
C SER A 40 7.54 -2.21 4.42
N ARG A 41 6.43 -2.69 4.99
CA ARG A 41 5.07 -2.36 4.52
C ARG A 41 4.74 -0.88 4.62
N ARG A 42 5.14 -0.22 5.71
CA ARG A 42 4.95 1.24 5.89
C ARG A 42 5.78 2.02 4.88
N GLU A 43 7.02 1.62 4.65
CA GLU A 43 7.92 2.25 3.68
C GLU A 43 7.39 2.09 2.25
N ARG A 44 6.98 0.88 1.85
CA ARG A 44 6.35 0.65 0.54
C ARG A 44 5.11 1.52 0.34
N LYS A 45 4.25 1.65 1.37
CA LYS A 45 3.07 2.51 1.29
C LYS A 45 3.42 3.99 1.04
N LYS A 46 4.53 4.50 1.58
CA LYS A 46 4.97 5.88 1.32
C LYS A 46 5.26 6.08 -0.17
N VAL A 47 5.96 5.12 -0.78
CA VAL A 47 6.30 5.14 -2.21
C VAL A 47 5.04 4.97 -3.07
N GLU A 48 4.18 4.01 -2.75
CA GLU A 48 2.93 3.75 -3.49
C GLU A 48 2.00 4.97 -3.50
N MET A 49 1.90 5.68 -2.38
CA MET A 49 1.11 6.91 -2.30
C MET A 49 1.66 8.03 -3.19
N LEU A 50 2.99 8.15 -3.32
CA LEU A 50 3.59 9.11 -4.23
C LEU A 50 3.21 8.79 -5.68
N PHE A 51 3.34 7.54 -6.11
CA PHE A 51 2.94 7.12 -7.45
C PHE A 51 1.43 7.28 -7.70
N ALA A 52 0.59 6.99 -6.72
CA ALA A 52 -0.84 7.22 -6.83
C ALA A 52 -1.17 8.72 -7.02
N HIS A 53 -0.45 9.61 -6.31
CA HIS A 53 -0.60 11.06 -6.46
C HIS A 53 -0.15 11.54 -7.84
N LEU A 54 0.99 11.05 -8.33
CA LEU A 54 1.50 11.37 -9.67
C LEU A 54 0.45 11.02 -10.74
N LYS A 55 -0.09 9.79 -10.70
CA LYS A 55 -1.12 9.35 -11.63
C LYS A 55 -2.40 10.20 -11.53
N ARG A 56 -2.91 10.42 -10.31
CA ARG A 56 -4.20 11.11 -10.14
C ARG A 56 -4.14 12.61 -10.46
N ILE A 57 -3.08 13.29 -10.02
CA ILE A 57 -2.99 14.75 -10.07
C ILE A 57 -2.30 15.21 -11.35
N MET A 58 -1.17 14.57 -11.69
CA MET A 58 -0.39 14.93 -12.87
C MET A 58 -0.77 14.13 -14.12
N LYS A 59 -1.68 13.15 -14.01
CA LYS A 59 -2.13 12.29 -15.12
C LYS A 59 -0.97 11.60 -15.83
N LEU A 60 0.04 11.19 -15.04
CA LEU A 60 1.19 10.43 -15.53
C LEU A 60 0.80 8.96 -15.69
N ASP A 61 -0.05 8.67 -16.68
CA ASP A 61 -0.57 7.33 -16.97
C ASP A 61 0.40 6.48 -17.80
N GLY A 62 1.31 7.12 -18.52
CA GLY A 62 2.35 6.49 -19.31
C GLY A 62 3.50 7.44 -19.57
N LEU A 63 4.66 6.87 -19.92
CA LEU A 63 5.84 7.64 -20.26
C LEU A 63 5.80 8.01 -21.75
N ARG A 64 6.13 9.26 -22.09
CA ARG A 64 6.08 9.78 -23.46
C ARG A 64 7.45 9.72 -24.13
N LEU A 65 8.51 9.96 -23.36
CA LEU A 65 9.90 9.86 -23.78
C LEU A 65 10.33 8.40 -23.84
N ARG A 66 11.04 8.05 -24.92
CA ARG A 66 11.53 6.69 -25.13
C ARG A 66 12.86 6.45 -24.41
N GLY A 67 13.09 5.21 -24.03
CA GLY A 67 14.33 4.77 -23.39
C GLY A 67 14.37 5.06 -21.89
N LEU A 68 15.37 4.49 -21.21
CA LEU A 68 15.54 4.62 -19.76
C LEU A 68 15.88 6.06 -19.35
N SER A 69 16.65 6.79 -20.16
CA SER A 69 16.94 8.20 -19.94
C SER A 69 15.68 9.06 -20.01
N GLY A 70 14.84 8.85 -21.04
CA GLY A 70 13.56 9.54 -21.17
C GLY A 70 12.62 9.27 -19.99
N ALA A 71 12.56 8.01 -19.54
CA ALA A 71 11.80 7.64 -18.34
C ALA A 71 12.31 8.36 -17.09
N GLN A 72 13.63 8.42 -16.90
CA GLN A 72 14.26 9.10 -15.78
C GLN A 72 13.91 10.59 -15.76
N ASP A 73 14.03 11.27 -16.90
CA ASP A 73 13.74 12.71 -17.01
C ASP A 73 12.27 13.02 -16.70
N GLU A 74 11.34 12.20 -17.17
CA GLU A 74 9.92 12.37 -16.88
C GLU A 74 9.60 12.20 -15.40
N PHE A 75 10.15 11.16 -14.75
CA PHE A 75 9.97 10.99 -13.31
C PHE A 75 10.60 12.12 -12.51
N LEU A 76 11.76 12.62 -12.93
CA LEU A 76 12.44 13.74 -12.29
C LEU A 76 11.58 15.02 -12.38
N LEU A 77 11.03 15.31 -13.56
CA LEU A 77 10.16 16.47 -13.77
C LEU A 77 8.87 16.34 -12.95
N ALA A 78 8.26 15.14 -12.94
CA ALA A 78 7.04 14.88 -12.19
C ALA A 78 7.26 14.99 -10.67
N ALA A 79 8.36 14.46 -10.17
CA ALA A 79 8.76 14.61 -8.77
C ALA A 79 9.00 16.08 -8.39
N THR A 80 9.67 16.85 -9.26
CA THR A 80 9.91 18.29 -9.08
C THR A 80 8.60 19.06 -8.96
N ALA A 81 7.67 18.85 -9.89
CA ALA A 81 6.35 19.48 -9.85
C ALA A 81 5.56 19.11 -8.59
N GLN A 82 5.62 17.85 -8.16
CA GLN A 82 4.96 17.42 -6.92
C GLN A 82 5.57 18.05 -5.67
N ASN A 83 6.89 18.20 -5.62
CA ASN A 83 7.59 18.91 -4.54
C ASN A 83 7.19 20.39 -4.50
N LEU A 84 7.16 21.06 -5.66
CA LEU A 84 6.70 22.45 -5.76
C LEU A 84 5.26 22.61 -5.26
N ARG A 85 4.36 21.70 -5.66
CA ARG A 85 2.97 21.71 -5.18
C ARG A 85 2.86 21.51 -3.66
N ARG A 86 3.72 20.67 -3.07
CA ARG A 86 3.77 20.48 -1.61
C ARG A 86 4.26 21.74 -0.91
N MET A 87 5.30 22.40 -1.44
CA MET A 87 5.81 23.66 -0.89
C MET A 87 4.77 24.77 -0.98
N ALA A 88 4.09 24.92 -2.13
CA ALA A 88 3.03 25.91 -2.29
C ALA A 88 1.93 25.75 -1.24
N LYS A 89 1.51 24.51 -0.92
CA LYS A 89 0.55 24.24 0.15
C LYS A 89 1.03 24.59 1.55
N TRP A 90 2.34 24.52 1.80
CA TRP A 90 2.92 24.90 3.08
C TRP A 90 3.08 26.41 3.23
N LEU A 91 3.46 27.09 2.15
CA LEU A 91 3.72 28.53 2.14
C LEU A 91 2.46 29.38 1.97
N MET A 92 1.41 28.83 1.35
CA MET A 92 0.11 29.49 1.18
C MET A 92 -0.98 28.69 1.91
N PRO A 93 -1.04 28.76 3.26
CA PRO A 93 -2.13 28.17 4.00
C PRO A 93 -3.44 28.83 3.56
N ILE A 94 -4.42 28.01 3.14
CA ILE A 94 -5.77 28.48 2.88
C ILE A 94 -6.33 28.97 4.21
N GLU A 95 -6.97 30.14 4.23
CA GLU A 95 -7.32 30.91 5.44
C GLU A 95 -8.11 30.14 6.52
N GLY A 96 -8.66 28.96 6.22
CA GLY A 96 -9.35 28.08 7.16
C GLY A 96 -8.49 27.06 7.94
N ASP A 97 -7.21 26.87 7.59
CA ASP A 97 -6.31 25.94 8.32
C ASP A 97 -5.46 26.66 9.39
N ALA A 98 -5.46 27.99 9.40
CA ALA A 98 -4.68 28.79 10.33
C ALA A 98 -5.22 28.74 11.77
N GLN A 99 -6.55 28.61 11.96
CA GLN A 99 -7.16 28.53 13.29
C GLN A 99 -6.88 27.20 14.03
N MET A 100 -6.58 26.10 13.32
CA MET A 100 -6.39 24.79 13.97
C MET A 100 -4.94 24.53 14.45
N ARG A 101 -3.98 25.39 14.10
CA ARG A 101 -2.58 25.26 14.53
C ARG A 101 -2.23 26.02 15.82
N ILE A 102 -3.17 26.80 16.35
CA ILE A 102 -3.00 27.68 17.51
C ILE A 102 -3.79 27.16 18.74
N ALA A 103 -4.58 26.09 18.59
CA ALA A 103 -5.32 25.44 19.66
C ALA A 103 -4.61 24.18 20.18
#